data_AF-A0AAU4WYK9-F1
#
_entry.id   AF-A0AAU4WYK9-F1
#
_cell.length_a   1.000
_cell.length_b   1.000
_cell.length_c   1.000
_cell.angle_alpha   90.00
_cell.angle_beta   90.00
_cell.angle_gamma   90.00
#
_symmetry.space_group_name_H-M   'P 1'
#
loop_
_entity.id
_entity.type
_entity.pdbx_description
1 polymer ?
#
loop_
_entity_poly.entity_id
_entity_poly.type
_entity_poly.pdbx_seq_one_letter_code
_entity_poly.pdbx_strand_id
1 'polypeptide(L)'
;MGLLRKIRDTGRVAEPAPPRPEGVLPQAREFGGSVQVRCVAAGSCNGCEIEIAAAFNPVYDAERYGARLVASPRHADVALVTGPVTRNMAEPLRRTVAAMPEPRLVVAVGDCAINCGEFAGGYGVEGAVSDVVPVDLQVPGCPPEPGEIVAALRRVTGR
;
A
#
# COMPACT_ATOMS: atom_id res chain seq x y z
N MET A 1 3.48 -34.54 33.31
CA MET A 1 3.58 -33.09 33.04
C MET A 1 2.25 -32.61 32.48
N GLY A 2 1.52 -31.77 33.21
CA GLY A 2 0.16 -31.36 32.84
C GLY A 2 0.12 -30.46 31.61
N LEU A 3 -0.95 -30.58 30.82
CA LEU A 3 -1.18 -29.82 29.58
C LEU A 3 -0.99 -28.30 29.77
N LEU A 4 -1.40 -27.74 30.92
CA LEU A 4 -1.22 -26.33 31.25
C LEU A 4 0.25 -25.89 31.35
N ARG A 5 1.12 -26.74 31.90
CA ARG A 5 2.57 -26.46 31.95
C ARG A 5 3.15 -26.49 30.54
N LYS A 6 2.72 -27.43 29.70
CA LYS A 6 3.14 -27.52 28.29
C LYS A 6 2.67 -26.30 27.48
N ILE A 7 1.42 -25.87 27.65
CA ILE A 7 0.89 -24.64 27.01
C ILE A 7 1.71 -23.41 27.42
N ARG A 8 2.03 -23.27 28.70
CA ARG A 8 2.81 -22.13 29.20
C ARG A 8 4.28 -22.18 28.74
N ASP A 9 4.90 -23.35 28.77
CA ASP A 9 6.32 -23.54 28.42
C ASP A 9 6.54 -23.49 26.90
N THR A 10 5.58 -23.95 26.09
CA THR A 10 5.62 -23.78 24.63
C THR A 10 5.36 -22.32 24.23
N GLY A 11 4.59 -21.56 25.03
CA GLY A 11 4.35 -20.14 24.80
C GLY A 11 3.71 -19.84 23.44
N ARG A 12 3.75 -18.57 23.02
CA ARG A 12 3.55 -18.22 21.60
C ARG A 12 4.85 -18.56 20.87
N VAL A 13 4.87 -19.67 20.13
CA VAL A 13 5.94 -19.98 19.16
C VAL A 13 5.74 -19.12 17.92
N ALA A 14 5.88 -17.80 18.10
CA ALA A 14 5.84 -16.84 17.03
C ALA A 14 7.08 -15.97 17.16
N GLU A 15 7.62 -15.53 16.03
CA GLU A 15 8.68 -14.54 16.02
C GLU A 15 8.22 -13.28 16.76
N PRO A 16 9.11 -12.63 17.54
CA PRO A 16 8.79 -11.37 18.18
C PRO A 16 8.35 -10.35 17.13
N ALA A 17 7.32 -9.57 17.45
CA ALA A 17 6.86 -8.53 16.54
C ALA A 17 7.99 -7.51 16.31
N PRO A 18 8.22 -7.08 15.06
CA PRO A 18 9.20 -6.04 14.79
C PRO A 18 8.82 -4.73 15.51
N PRO A 19 9.80 -3.86 15.79
CA PRO A 19 9.52 -2.57 16.41
C PRO A 19 8.58 -1.75 15.52
N ARG A 20 7.73 -0.92 16.13
CA ARG A 20 6.84 -0.02 15.38
C ARG A 20 7.65 0.84 14.41
N PRO A 21 7.13 1.07 13.19
CA PRO A 21 7.83 1.87 12.21
C PRO A 21 7.95 3.32 12.67
N GLU A 22 9.04 3.97 12.24
CA GLU A 22 9.19 5.42 12.36
C GLU A 22 8.36 6.14 11.29
N GLY A 23 8.00 7.41 11.51
CA GLY A 23 7.28 8.19 10.52
C GLY A 23 5.87 7.69 10.20
N VAL A 24 5.17 7.16 11.21
CA VAL A 24 3.75 6.77 11.14
C VAL A 24 2.89 7.97 10.75
N LEU A 25 2.01 7.78 9.78
CA LEU A 25 1.11 8.83 9.33
C LEU A 25 0.11 9.18 10.45
N PRO A 26 -0.27 10.45 10.63
CA PRO A 26 -1.22 10.85 11.68
C PRO A 26 -2.52 10.04 11.67
N GLN A 27 -3.05 9.77 10.47
CA GLN A 27 -4.29 9.03 10.20
C GLN A 27 -4.19 7.55 10.61
N ALA A 28 -2.98 6.99 10.75
CA ALA A 28 -2.78 5.62 11.21
C ALA A 28 -3.42 5.35 12.59
N ARG A 29 -3.52 6.39 13.43
CA ARG A 29 -4.20 6.30 14.74
C ARG A 29 -5.70 6.05 14.59
N GLU A 30 -6.33 6.59 13.55
CA GLU A 30 -7.76 6.46 13.28
C GLU A 30 -8.09 5.05 12.78
N PHE A 31 -7.19 4.44 12.00
CA PHE A 31 -7.35 3.07 11.50
C PHE A 31 -7.12 1.98 12.56
N GLY A 32 -6.55 2.30 13.72
CA GLY A 32 -6.35 1.33 14.81
C GLY A 32 -5.44 0.13 14.46
N GLY A 33 -4.65 0.23 13.39
CA GLY A 33 -3.84 -0.84 12.84
C GLY A 33 -4.63 -1.94 12.13
N SER A 34 -5.79 -1.61 11.57
CA SER A 34 -6.47 -2.39 10.54
C SER A 34 -6.81 -1.49 9.37
N VAL A 35 -6.21 -1.75 8.22
CA VAL A 35 -6.27 -0.90 7.04
C VAL A 35 -6.66 -1.75 5.83
N GLN A 36 -7.70 -1.33 5.14
CA GLN A 36 -8.13 -1.93 3.89
C GLN A 36 -7.49 -1.21 2.70
N VAL A 37 -6.84 -1.97 1.83
CA VAL A 37 -5.95 -1.47 0.78
C VAL A 37 -6.50 -1.86 -0.59
N ARG A 38 -6.61 -0.89 -1.50
CA ARG A 38 -7.02 -1.09 -2.89
C ARG A 38 -5.92 -0.68 -3.85
N CYS A 39 -5.47 -1.62 -4.69
CA CYS A 39 -4.50 -1.33 -5.75
C CYS A 39 -5.17 -0.75 -7.00
N VAL A 40 -4.71 0.40 -7.48
CA VAL A 40 -5.26 1.07 -8.66
C VAL A 40 -4.14 1.25 -9.69
N ALA A 41 -4.17 0.44 -10.74
CA ALA A 41 -3.25 0.58 -11.87
C ALA A 41 -3.72 1.71 -12.80
N ALA A 42 -3.04 2.85 -12.78
CA ALA A 42 -3.40 4.05 -13.55
C ALA A 42 -2.71 4.14 -14.92
N GLY A 43 -1.85 3.17 -15.23
CA GLY A 43 -1.07 3.10 -16.48
C GLY A 43 0.15 2.19 -16.38
N SER A 44 0.14 1.27 -15.41
CA SER A 44 1.30 0.45 -15.07
C SER A 44 1.62 -0.60 -16.13
N CYS A 45 2.90 -0.99 -16.20
CA CYS A 45 3.40 -2.12 -16.98
C CYS A 45 3.26 -3.48 -16.26
N ASN A 46 2.50 -3.54 -15.16
CA ASN A 46 2.30 -4.71 -14.29
C ASN A 46 3.48 -5.07 -13.36
N GLY A 47 4.61 -4.34 -13.43
CA GLY A 47 5.77 -4.61 -12.58
C GLY A 47 5.51 -4.33 -11.10
N CYS A 48 4.98 -3.15 -10.77
CA CYS A 48 4.68 -2.79 -9.38
C CYS A 48 3.57 -3.67 -8.78
N GLU A 49 2.60 -4.11 -9.59
CA GLU A 49 1.52 -4.98 -9.15
C GLU A 49 2.01 -6.37 -8.73
N ILE A 50 3.04 -6.90 -9.42
CA ILE A 50 3.68 -8.16 -9.03
C ILE A 50 4.36 -8.01 -7.68
N GLU A 51 5.09 -6.92 -7.44
CA GLU A 51 5.74 -6.68 -6.14
C GLU A 51 4.73 -6.39 -5.03
N ILE A 52 3.62 -5.71 -5.34
CA ILE A 52 2.52 -5.57 -4.39
C ILE A 52 1.92 -6.94 -4.08
N ALA A 53 1.65 -7.79 -5.07
CA ALA A 53 1.17 -9.15 -4.83
C ALA A 53 2.16 -9.96 -3.98
N ALA A 54 3.47 -9.79 -4.21
CA ALA A 54 4.51 -10.39 -3.39
C ALA A 54 4.50 -9.85 -1.95
N ALA A 55 4.25 -8.56 -1.73
CA ALA A 55 4.15 -7.99 -0.38
C ALA A 55 3.05 -8.64 0.49
N PHE A 56 1.98 -9.15 -0.14
CA PHE A 56 0.88 -9.88 0.54
C PHE A 56 1.03 -11.41 0.49
N ASN A 57 2.13 -11.93 -0.04
CA ASN A 57 2.38 -13.37 -0.03
C ASN A 57 2.91 -13.84 1.34
N PRO A 58 3.00 -15.15 1.61
CA PRO A 58 3.47 -15.67 2.89
C PRO A 58 4.92 -15.34 3.28
N VAL A 59 5.75 -14.87 2.35
CA VAL A 59 7.15 -14.51 2.62
C VAL A 59 7.24 -13.15 3.29
N TYR A 60 6.49 -12.16 2.79
CA TYR A 60 6.51 -10.79 3.31
C TYR A 60 5.33 -10.50 4.25
N ASP A 61 4.19 -11.14 4.01
CA ASP A 61 2.99 -11.18 4.84
C ASP A 61 2.60 -9.80 5.39
N ALA A 62 2.26 -8.86 4.50
CA ALA A 62 1.78 -7.55 4.91
C ALA A 62 0.50 -7.63 5.79
N GLU A 63 -0.28 -8.72 5.70
CA GLU A 63 -1.51 -8.91 6.47
C GLU A 63 -1.25 -9.02 7.98
N ARG A 64 -0.11 -9.57 8.40
CA ARG A 64 0.26 -9.60 9.84
C ARG A 64 0.39 -8.22 10.47
N TYR A 65 0.64 -7.19 9.66
CA TYR A 65 0.74 -5.79 10.09
C TYR A 65 -0.60 -5.05 9.99
N GLY A 66 -1.68 -5.74 9.65
CA GLY A 66 -3.04 -5.20 9.61
C GLY A 66 -3.43 -4.56 8.30
N ALA A 67 -2.63 -4.68 7.23
CA ALA A 67 -3.01 -4.25 5.89
C ALA A 67 -3.70 -5.40 5.15
N ARG A 68 -4.83 -5.17 4.48
CA ARG A 68 -5.55 -6.22 3.76
C ARG A 68 -6.01 -5.74 2.38
N LEU A 69 -5.83 -6.56 1.35
CA LEU A 69 -6.32 -6.22 0.02
C LEU A 69 -7.85 -6.35 -0.09
N VAL A 70 -8.48 -5.31 -0.65
CA VAL A 70 -9.92 -5.27 -0.94
C VAL A 70 -10.17 -4.97 -2.41
N ALA A 71 -11.28 -5.50 -2.94
CA ALA A 71 -11.63 -5.35 -4.36
C ALA A 71 -12.30 -4.01 -4.68
N SER A 72 -13.04 -3.43 -3.71
CA SER A 72 -13.85 -2.23 -3.91
C SER A 72 -13.22 -1.02 -3.23
N PRO A 73 -13.12 0.14 -3.91
CA PRO A 73 -12.66 1.38 -3.27
C PRO A 73 -13.61 1.83 -2.14
N ARG A 74 -14.88 1.45 -2.18
CA ARG A 74 -15.84 1.77 -1.09
C ARG A 74 -15.52 1.08 0.23
N HIS A 75 -14.69 0.04 0.21
CA HIS A 75 -14.22 -0.67 1.39
C HIS A 75 -12.76 -0.35 1.70
N ALA A 76 -12.13 0.59 0.97
CA ALA A 76 -10.71 0.84 1.06
C ALA A 76 -10.44 2.12 1.87
N ASP A 77 -9.53 2.01 2.82
CA ASP A 77 -8.95 3.13 3.57
C ASP A 77 -7.75 3.70 2.83
N VAL A 78 -7.05 2.87 2.03
CA VAL A 78 -5.83 3.23 1.29
C VAL A 78 -5.95 2.85 -0.18
N ALA A 79 -5.58 3.77 -1.05
CA ALA A 79 -5.33 3.50 -2.46
C ALA A 79 -3.83 3.37 -2.73
N LEU A 80 -3.36 2.19 -3.13
CA LEU A 80 -2.02 2.02 -3.71
C LEU A 80 -2.11 2.28 -5.20
N VAL A 81 -1.55 3.39 -5.67
CA VAL A 81 -1.65 3.80 -7.08
C VAL A 81 -0.32 3.55 -7.79
N THR A 82 -0.37 2.88 -8.93
CA THR A 82 0.80 2.44 -9.70
C THR A 82 0.77 2.95 -11.15
N GLY A 83 1.97 3.09 -11.72
CA GLY A 83 2.19 3.53 -13.10
C GLY A 83 2.09 5.04 -13.30
N PRO A 84 2.53 5.55 -14.47
CA PRO A 84 2.21 6.92 -14.84
C PRO A 84 0.70 7.03 -15.00
N VAL A 85 0.09 8.15 -14.60
CA VAL A 85 -1.34 8.31 -14.83
C VAL A 85 -1.53 8.56 -16.32
N THR A 86 -2.16 7.62 -17.01
CA THR A 86 -2.53 7.81 -18.42
C THR A 86 -3.72 8.75 -18.53
N ARG A 87 -3.83 9.48 -19.66
CA ARG A 87 -4.95 10.40 -19.91
C ARG A 87 -6.32 9.74 -19.70
N ASN A 88 -6.45 8.49 -20.13
CA ASN A 88 -7.69 7.73 -20.02
C ASN A 88 -7.99 7.28 -18.58
N MET A 89 -6.96 7.17 -17.73
CA MET A 89 -7.09 6.77 -16.32
C MET A 89 -7.20 7.94 -15.35
N ALA A 90 -6.96 9.17 -15.78
CA ALA A 90 -7.04 10.35 -14.92
C ALA A 90 -8.42 10.48 -14.24
N GLU A 91 -9.50 10.42 -15.02
CA GLU A 91 -10.87 10.51 -14.50
C GLU A 91 -11.27 9.27 -13.67
N PRO A 92 -11.04 8.02 -14.13
CA PRO A 92 -11.24 6.83 -13.30
C PRO A 92 -10.52 6.88 -11.95
N LEU A 93 -9.28 7.38 -11.91
CA LEU A 93 -8.50 7.51 -10.68
C LEU A 93 -9.16 8.50 -9.71
N ARG A 94 -9.53 9.70 -10.19
CA ARG A 94 -10.23 10.71 -9.38
C ARG A 94 -11.52 10.15 -8.79
N ARG A 95 -12.33 9.47 -9.60
CA ARG A 95 -13.58 8.83 -9.15
C ARG A 95 -13.35 7.72 -8.13
N THR A 96 -12.27 6.97 -8.29
CA THR A 96 -11.92 5.88 -7.36
C THR A 96 -11.58 6.46 -5.99
N VAL A 97 -10.72 7.48 -5.93
CA VAL A 97 -10.36 8.15 -4.68
C VAL A 97 -11.56 8.86 -4.06
N ALA A 98 -12.40 9.52 -4.86
CA ALA A 98 -13.62 10.17 -4.38
C ALA A 98 -14.68 9.18 -3.84
N ALA A 99 -14.63 7.91 -4.25
CA ALA A 99 -15.55 6.87 -3.77
C ALA A 99 -15.10 6.20 -2.46
N MET A 100 -13.88 6.49 -1.99
CA MET A 100 -13.36 5.96 -0.72
C MET A 100 -13.91 6.76 0.47
N PRO A 101 -14.29 6.09 1.58
CA PRO A 101 -14.72 6.76 2.81
C PRO A 101 -13.57 7.56 3.46
N GLU A 102 -13.91 8.61 4.21
CA GLU A 102 -12.94 9.30 5.07
C GLU A 102 -12.86 8.61 6.45
N PRO A 103 -11.67 8.54 7.09
CA PRO A 103 -10.37 9.01 6.59
C PRO A 103 -9.80 8.10 5.48
N ARG A 104 -9.28 8.68 4.39
CA ARG A 104 -8.57 7.93 3.32
C ARG A 104 -7.13 8.40 3.11
N LEU A 105 -6.30 7.50 2.57
CA LEU A 105 -4.93 7.81 2.15
C LEU A 105 -4.65 7.32 0.72
N VAL A 106 -3.76 8.04 0.03
CA VAL A 106 -3.25 7.66 -1.29
C VAL A 106 -1.74 7.47 -1.20
N VAL A 107 -1.28 6.30 -1.64
CA VAL A 107 0.14 5.94 -1.70
C VAL A 107 0.53 5.75 -3.15
N ALA A 108 1.48 6.55 -3.64
CA ALA A 108 2.06 6.37 -4.97
C ALA A 108 3.18 5.33 -4.89
N VAL A 109 3.08 4.25 -5.68
CA VAL A 109 4.01 3.12 -5.66
C VAL A 109 4.75 3.04 -6.99
N GLY A 110 6.07 3.18 -6.91
CA GLY A 110 7.02 3.14 -8.01
C GLY A 110 7.31 4.50 -8.64
N ASP A 111 8.46 4.60 -9.30
CA ASP A 111 8.97 5.85 -9.88
C ASP A 111 8.01 6.41 -10.92
N CYS A 112 7.43 5.53 -11.74
CA CYS A 112 6.39 5.87 -12.69
C CYS A 112 5.18 6.59 -12.05
N ALA A 113 4.79 6.22 -10.83
CA ALA A 113 3.70 6.89 -10.12
C ALA A 113 4.12 8.24 -9.51
N ILE A 114 5.40 8.39 -9.18
CA ILE A 114 5.97 9.57 -8.50
C ILE A 114 6.35 10.68 -9.48
N ASN A 115 6.95 10.33 -10.63
CA ASN A 115 7.52 11.29 -11.57
C ASN A 115 7.35 10.89 -13.04
N CYS A 116 6.41 9.99 -13.35
CA CYS A 116 6.18 9.37 -14.66
C CYS A 116 7.29 8.42 -15.16
N GLY A 117 8.45 8.36 -14.49
CA GLY A 117 9.57 7.49 -14.85
C GLY A 117 9.97 7.62 -16.32
N GLU A 118 10.20 6.48 -16.97
CA GLU A 118 10.55 6.38 -18.40
C GLU A 118 9.49 6.95 -19.35
N PHE A 119 8.27 7.21 -18.87
CA PHE A 119 7.17 7.71 -19.69
C PHE A 119 6.96 9.23 -19.56
N ALA A 120 7.83 9.93 -18.83
CA ALA A 120 7.77 11.38 -18.68
C ALA A 120 7.73 12.10 -20.05
N GLY A 121 6.76 12.99 -20.24
CA GLY A 121 6.57 13.71 -21.51
C GLY A 121 5.91 12.89 -22.63
N GLY A 122 5.52 11.64 -22.37
CA GLY A 122 4.81 10.79 -23.33
C GLY A 122 3.42 11.34 -23.68
N TYR A 123 3.02 11.21 -24.95
CA TYR A 123 1.74 11.76 -25.45
C TYR A 123 0.50 11.22 -24.72
N GLY A 124 0.56 9.98 -24.23
CA GLY A 124 -0.54 9.29 -23.54
C GLY A 124 -0.52 9.47 -22.02
N VAL A 125 0.48 10.17 -21.49
CA VAL A 125 0.65 10.41 -20.05
C VAL A 125 -0.04 11.73 -19.70
N GLU A 126 -0.85 11.70 -18.64
CA GLU A 126 -1.42 12.88 -18.01
C GLU A 126 -0.41 13.50 -17.04
N GLY A 127 0.24 12.67 -16.22
CA GLY A 127 1.23 13.11 -15.23
C GLY A 127 1.54 12.05 -14.19
N ALA A 128 2.16 12.49 -13.10
CA ALA A 128 2.36 11.70 -11.89
C ALA A 128 1.03 11.57 -11.13
N VAL A 129 0.97 10.66 -10.15
CA VAL A 129 -0.24 10.51 -9.32
C VAL A 129 -0.56 11.80 -8.57
N SER A 130 0.45 12.52 -8.09
CA SER A 130 0.31 13.80 -7.39
C SER A 130 -0.30 14.92 -8.23
N ASP A 131 -0.23 14.82 -9.56
CA ASP A 131 -0.83 15.81 -10.47
C ASP A 131 -2.35 15.59 -10.62
N VAL A 132 -2.84 14.40 -10.25
CA VAL A 132 -4.22 13.98 -10.48
C VAL A 132 -5.02 13.88 -9.17
N VAL A 133 -4.40 13.37 -8.11
CA VAL A 133 -4.98 13.24 -6.76
C VAL A 133 -3.94 13.56 -5.67
N PRO A 134 -4.34 14.06 -4.49
CA PRO A 134 -3.42 14.26 -3.38
C PRO A 134 -2.74 12.94 -2.98
N VAL A 135 -1.43 12.96 -2.76
CA VAL A 135 -0.63 11.79 -2.35
C VAL A 135 -0.10 12.01 -0.94
N ASP A 136 -0.30 11.04 -0.06
CA ASP A 136 0.13 11.09 1.34
C ASP A 136 1.49 10.41 1.57
N LEU A 137 1.80 9.40 0.76
CA LEU A 137 3.04 8.63 0.87
C LEU A 137 3.53 8.19 -0.51
N GLN A 138 4.84 8.15 -0.68
CA GLN A 138 5.50 7.71 -1.91
C GLN A 138 6.45 6.55 -1.59
N VAL A 139 6.45 5.53 -2.46
CA VAL A 139 7.35 4.37 -2.38
C VAL A 139 8.19 4.33 -3.65
N PRO A 140 9.44 4.85 -3.63
CA PRO A 140 10.30 4.90 -4.81
C PRO A 140 10.80 3.52 -5.23
N GLY A 141 11.03 3.32 -6.53
CA GLY A 141 11.56 2.08 -7.12
C GLY A 141 10.95 1.72 -8.48
N CYS A 142 11.60 0.84 -9.25
CA CYS A 142 11.14 0.42 -10.58
C CYS A 142 11.39 -1.09 -10.87
N PRO A 143 10.59 -2.01 -10.29
CA PRO A 143 9.61 -1.77 -9.23
C PRO A 143 10.27 -1.68 -7.85
N PRO A 144 9.60 -1.08 -6.84
CA PRO A 144 10.07 -1.13 -5.46
C PRO A 144 10.04 -2.56 -4.92
N GLU A 145 11.03 -2.93 -4.11
CA GLU A 145 11.06 -4.26 -3.49
C GLU A 145 9.83 -4.47 -2.57
N PRO A 146 9.33 -5.71 -2.41
CA PRO A 146 8.16 -5.97 -1.57
C PRO A 146 8.36 -5.56 -0.11
N GLY A 147 9.60 -5.65 0.40
CA GLY A 147 9.95 -5.18 1.73
C GLY A 147 9.74 -3.68 1.93
N GLU A 148 10.00 -2.88 0.90
CA GLU A 148 9.77 -1.43 0.91
C GLU A 148 8.28 -1.10 0.88
N ILE A 149 7.49 -1.86 0.10
CA ILE A 149 6.03 -1.75 0.10
C ILE A 149 5.47 -2.11 1.48
N VAL A 150 5.96 -3.18 2.11
CA VAL A 150 5.58 -3.57 3.47
C VAL A 150 5.94 -2.47 4.46
N ALA A 151 7.16 -1.93 4.41
CA ALA A 151 7.59 -0.83 5.28
C ALA A 151 6.68 0.40 5.15
N ALA A 152 6.27 0.74 3.93
CA ALA A 152 5.32 1.80 3.67
C ALA A 152 3.94 1.50 4.27
N LEU A 153 3.40 0.29 4.05
CA LEU A 153 2.12 -0.14 4.63
C LEU A 153 2.16 -0.15 6.16
N ARG A 154 3.28 -0.51 6.77
CA ARG A 154 3.48 -0.45 8.23
C ARG A 154 3.37 0.98 8.75
N ARG A 155 3.88 1.98 8.03
CA ARG A 155 3.71 3.40 8.40
C ARG A 155 2.25 3.85 8.33
N VAL A 156 1.46 3.23 7.48
CA VAL A 156 0.02 3.48 7.34
C VAL A 156 -0.78 2.76 8.43
N THR A 157 -0.42 1.52 8.80
CA THR A 157 -1.10 0.77 9.86
C THR A 157 -0.60 1.14 11.27
N GLY A 158 0.60 1.70 11.39
CA GLY A 158 1.26 1.97 12.67
C GLY A 158 1.74 0.72 13.41
N ARG A 159 1.88 -0.42 12.72
CA ARG A 159 2.32 -1.72 13.27
C ARG A 159 3.59 -2.20 12.57
#